data_AF-A0A9X0CF17-F1
#
_entry.id   AF-A0A9X0CF17-F1
#
_cell.length_a   1.000
_cell.length_b   1.000
_cell.length_c   1.000
_cell.angle_alpha   90.00
_cell.angle_beta   90.00
_cell.angle_gamma   90.00
#
_symmetry.space_group_name_H-M   'P 1'
#
loop_
_entity.id
_entity.type
_entity.pdbx_description
1 polymer ?
#
loop_
_entity_poly.entity_id
_entity_poly.type
_entity_poly.pdbx_seq_one_letter_code
_entity_poly.pdbx_strand_id
1 'polypeptide(L)'
;MIIKDFDLTLLKGKAFFKGYKTDVNPSIFSAFAVAAFRFGHSLVQDEFRRFSQEGFQRQYCNNEKDEFFSIPIKDFGNPVYLYDKCEGGIDSIFRGLVKGAAGKADG
;
A
#
# COMPACT_ATOMS: atom_id res chain seq x y z
N MET A 1 20.84 3.23 -14.70
CA MET A 1 19.77 2.61 -13.88
C MET A 1 18.44 3.08 -14.46
N ILE A 2 17.53 2.16 -14.81
CA ILE A 2 16.30 2.42 -15.61
C ILE A 2 15.53 3.69 -15.17
N ILE A 3 15.42 3.98 -13.87
CA ILE A 3 14.72 5.19 -13.40
C ILE A 3 15.41 6.49 -13.84
N LYS A 4 16.74 6.54 -13.78
CA LYS A 4 17.53 7.73 -14.21
C LYS A 4 17.65 7.80 -15.73
N ASP A 5 17.82 6.65 -16.38
CA ASP A 5 18.06 6.57 -17.82
C ASP A 5 16.82 6.95 -18.64
N PHE A 6 15.62 6.82 -18.05
CA PHE A 6 14.32 7.14 -18.68
C PHE A 6 13.61 8.35 -18.05
N ASP A 7 14.28 9.13 -17.21
CA ASP A 7 13.72 10.30 -16.49
C ASP A 7 12.41 9.99 -15.73
N LEU A 8 12.39 8.85 -15.03
CA LEU A 8 11.22 8.35 -14.30
C LEU A 8 11.26 8.71 -12.81
N THR A 9 11.97 9.79 -12.46
CA THR A 9 12.07 10.23 -11.07
C THR A 9 10.77 10.88 -10.60
N LEU A 10 10.42 10.65 -9.32
CA LEU A 10 9.22 11.27 -8.74
C LEU A 10 9.34 12.80 -8.76
N LEU A 11 8.44 13.44 -9.49
CA LEU A 11 8.38 14.89 -9.59
C LEU A 11 7.94 15.48 -8.24
N LYS A 12 8.69 16.47 -7.74
CA LYS A 12 8.41 17.17 -6.47
C LYS A 12 7.24 18.16 -6.54
N GLY A 13 6.30 17.96 -7.47
CA GLY A 13 5.05 18.73 -7.58
C GLY A 13 5.23 20.25 -7.66
N LYS A 14 5.68 20.78 -8.81
CA LYS A 14 5.69 22.24 -9.07
C LYS A 14 4.84 22.66 -10.26
N ALA A 15 4.24 21.70 -10.97
CA ALA A 15 3.44 21.94 -12.16
C ALA A 15 2.01 21.45 -11.92
N PHE A 16 1.05 22.20 -12.44
CA PHE A 16 -0.37 21.88 -12.39
C PHE A 16 -0.87 21.52 -13.79
N PHE A 17 -2.01 20.81 -13.84
CA PHE A 17 -2.69 20.50 -15.09
C PHE A 17 -3.05 21.79 -15.85
N LYS A 18 -2.71 21.86 -17.15
CA LYS A 18 -2.91 23.04 -18.01
C LYS A 18 -4.03 22.87 -19.05
N GLY A 19 -4.86 21.84 -18.91
CA GLY A 19 -5.89 21.48 -19.88
C GLY A 19 -5.52 20.26 -20.71
N TYR A 20 -6.54 19.69 -21.34
CA TYR A 20 -6.42 18.52 -22.21
C TYR A 20 -5.68 18.86 -23.50
N LYS A 21 -4.93 17.88 -24.01
CA LYS A 21 -4.15 17.98 -25.23
C LYS A 21 -4.47 16.78 -26.13
N THR A 22 -5.02 17.05 -27.30
CA THR A 22 -5.37 16.02 -28.30
C THR A 22 -4.17 15.41 -28.99
N ASP A 23 -3.01 16.07 -28.94
CA ASP A 23 -1.74 15.69 -29.57
C ASP A 23 -0.84 14.83 -28.65
N VAL A 24 -1.28 14.54 -27.42
CA VAL A 24 -0.54 13.68 -26.49
C VAL A 24 -0.91 12.22 -26.71
N ASN A 25 0.10 11.35 -26.81
CA ASN A 25 -0.10 9.90 -26.75
C ASN A 25 -0.13 9.44 -25.28
N PRO A 26 -1.29 8.99 -24.74
CA PRO A 26 -1.40 8.55 -23.35
C PRO A 26 -0.98 7.09 -23.12
N SER A 27 -0.44 6.41 -24.13
CA SER A 27 -0.04 5.01 -24.02
C SER A 27 1.07 4.81 -22.99
N ILE A 28 1.01 3.71 -22.24
CA ILE A 28 2.04 3.33 -21.28
C ILE A 28 3.30 2.87 -22.02
N PHE A 29 4.43 3.50 -21.74
CA PHE A 29 5.73 3.04 -22.22
C PHE A 29 6.21 1.82 -21.43
N SER A 30 6.82 0.85 -22.11
CA SER A 30 7.35 -0.37 -21.47
C SER A 30 8.35 -0.05 -20.35
N ALA A 31 9.22 0.93 -20.55
CA ALA A 31 10.18 1.37 -19.53
C ALA A 31 9.49 1.88 -18.26
N PHE A 32 8.38 2.61 -18.40
CA PHE A 32 7.57 3.06 -17.27
C PHE A 32 6.98 1.88 -16.50
N ALA A 33 6.39 0.89 -17.19
CA ALA A 33 5.81 -0.28 -16.54
C ALA A 33 6.84 -1.08 -15.73
N VAL A 34 8.03 -1.30 -16.29
CA VAL A 34 9.13 -2.02 -15.61
C VAL A 34 9.63 -1.24 -14.39
N ALA A 35 9.83 0.07 -14.54
CA ALA A 35 10.31 0.91 -13.46
C ALA A 35 9.29 1.03 -12.32
N ALA A 36 8.03 1.31 -12.64
CA ALA A 36 6.95 1.42 -11.65
C ALA A 36 6.76 0.10 -10.88
N PHE A 37 6.79 -1.04 -11.57
CA PHE A 37 6.64 -2.36 -10.95
C PHE A 37 7.77 -2.66 -9.95
N ARG A 38 9.03 -2.40 -10.32
CA ARG A 38 10.19 -2.66 -9.45
C ARG A 38 10.31 -1.66 -8.31
N PHE A 39 10.02 -0.39 -8.58
CA PHE A 39 9.98 0.65 -7.54
C PHE A 39 8.97 0.27 -6.45
N GLY A 40 7.75 -0.12 -6.83
CA GLY A 40 6.71 -0.52 -5.88
C GLY A 40 7.12 -1.72 -5.02
N HIS A 41 7.79 -2.73 -5.59
CA HIS A 41 8.25 -3.90 -4.84
C HIS A 41 9.28 -3.57 -3.75
N SER A 42 10.12 -2.55 -3.92
CA SER A 42 11.06 -2.12 -2.87
C SER A 42 10.35 -1.53 -1.64
N LEU A 43 9.14 -1.00 -1.82
CA LEU A 43 8.36 -0.34 -0.78
C LEU A 43 7.51 -1.31 0.06
N VAL A 44 7.47 -2.59 -0.30
CA VAL A 44 6.68 -3.60 0.40
C VAL A 44 7.38 -3.96 1.73
N GLN A 45 6.62 -3.97 2.82
CA GLN A 45 7.11 -4.40 4.14
C GLN A 45 7.00 -5.91 4.31
N ASP A 46 7.79 -6.46 5.26
CA ASP A 46 7.77 -7.89 5.59
C ASP A 46 6.45 -8.35 6.23
N GLU A 47 5.68 -7.42 6.79
CA GLU A 47 4.39 -7.66 7.41
C GLU A 47 3.43 -6.48 7.23
N PHE A 48 2.13 -6.77 7.17
CA PHE A 48 1.09 -5.75 7.29
C PHE A 48 0.61 -5.67 8.73
N ARG A 49 0.93 -4.57 9.39
CA ARG A 49 0.43 -4.28 10.74
C ARG A 49 -1.08 -4.04 10.69
N ARG A 50 -1.76 -4.45 11.75
CA ARG A 50 -3.21 -4.25 11.92
C ARG A 50 -3.45 -3.47 13.20
N PHE A 51 -4.32 -2.47 13.16
CA PHE A 51 -4.60 -1.62 14.32
C PHE A 51 -6.07 -1.69 14.73
N SER A 52 -6.30 -1.73 16.03
CA SER A 52 -7.62 -1.57 16.63
C SER A 52 -8.07 -0.10 16.58
N GLN A 53 -9.36 0.12 16.79
CA GLN A 53 -9.90 1.44 17.08
C GLN A 53 -10.14 1.56 18.58
N GLU A 54 -9.50 2.53 19.20
CA GLU A 54 -9.79 2.89 20.60
C GLU A 54 -11.28 3.27 20.73
N GLY A 55 -11.96 2.68 21.73
CA GLY A 55 -13.36 2.97 22.04
C GLY A 55 -14.41 2.26 21.16
N PHE A 56 -14.02 1.29 20.33
CA PHE A 56 -14.97 0.50 19.53
C PHE A 56 -15.25 -0.87 20.17
N GLN A 57 -16.42 -1.01 20.80
CA GLN A 57 -16.87 -2.28 21.40
C GLN A 57 -17.15 -3.32 20.31
N ARG A 58 -16.43 -4.44 20.33
CA ARG A 58 -16.62 -5.53 19.36
C ARG A 58 -17.73 -6.46 19.85
N GLN A 59 -18.95 -6.25 19.35
CA GLN A 59 -20.15 -7.00 19.75
C GLN A 59 -20.04 -8.54 19.64
N TYR A 60 -19.16 -9.06 18.77
CA TYR A 60 -19.09 -10.49 18.44
C TYR A 60 -17.92 -11.25 19.08
N CYS A 61 -17.03 -10.56 19.81
CA CYS A 61 -15.79 -11.17 20.31
C CYS A 61 -15.60 -10.80 21.78
N ASN A 62 -15.47 -11.81 22.63
CA ASN A 62 -15.51 -11.65 24.09
C ASN A 62 -14.32 -10.89 24.69
N ASN A 63 -13.30 -10.58 23.89
CA ASN A 63 -12.09 -9.92 24.33
C ASN A 63 -11.90 -8.65 23.52
N GLU A 64 -11.74 -7.51 24.19
CA GLU A 64 -11.06 -6.35 23.62
C GLU A 64 -9.58 -6.70 23.46
N LYS A 65 -9.01 -6.29 22.32
CA LYS A 65 -7.63 -6.52 21.95
C LYS A 65 -7.16 -5.21 21.40
N ASP A 66 -6.21 -4.61 22.09
CA ASP A 66 -5.58 -3.37 21.67
C ASP A 66 -4.69 -3.61 20.45
N GLU A 67 -4.17 -4.84 20.31
CA GLU A 67 -3.29 -5.26 19.22
C GLU A 67 -3.83 -6.49 18.48
N PHE A 68 -3.62 -6.51 17.17
CA PHE A 68 -3.94 -7.64 16.28
C PHE A 68 -2.65 -8.21 15.68
N PHE A 69 -2.63 -9.51 15.37
CA PHE A 69 -1.43 -10.11 14.78
C PHE A 69 -1.14 -9.50 13.40
N SER A 70 0.11 -9.17 13.07
CA SER A 70 0.43 -8.72 11.72
C SER A 70 0.19 -9.83 10.68
N ILE A 71 -0.13 -9.46 9.45
CA ILE A 71 -0.24 -10.39 8.32
C ILE A 71 1.15 -10.56 7.70
N PRO A 72 1.75 -11.76 7.67
CA PRO A 72 3.04 -11.96 7.03
C PRO A 72 2.93 -11.74 5.51
N ILE A 73 3.88 -11.02 4.91
CA ILE A 73 3.86 -10.78 3.45
C ILE A 73 3.87 -12.09 2.64
N LYS A 74 4.50 -13.13 3.19
CA LYS A 74 4.60 -14.46 2.57
C LYS A 74 3.27 -15.22 2.48
N ASP A 75 2.22 -14.78 3.16
CA ASP A 75 0.92 -15.48 3.19
C ASP A 75 -0.03 -14.98 2.09
N PHE A 76 0.48 -14.90 0.86
CA PHE A 76 -0.27 -14.40 -0.28
C PHE A 76 -1.48 -15.27 -0.62
N GLY A 77 -2.60 -14.62 -0.95
CA GLY A 77 -3.82 -15.30 -1.38
C GLY A 77 -4.67 -15.88 -0.25
N ASN A 78 -4.28 -15.68 1.02
CA ASN A 78 -5.09 -16.09 2.16
C ASN A 78 -6.21 -15.07 2.47
N PRO A 79 -7.50 -15.41 2.28
CA PRO A 79 -8.60 -14.48 2.54
C PRO A 79 -9.00 -14.39 4.01
N VAL A 80 -8.49 -15.27 4.89
CA VAL A 80 -8.91 -15.37 6.30
C VAL A 80 -8.85 -14.02 7.02
N TYR A 81 -7.78 -13.25 6.79
CA TYR A 81 -7.56 -11.96 7.44
C TYR A 81 -8.62 -10.89 7.11
N LEU A 82 -9.29 -11.01 5.95
CA LEU A 82 -10.34 -10.08 5.56
C LEU A 82 -11.63 -10.29 6.37
N TYR A 83 -11.89 -11.54 6.75
CA TYR A 83 -13.15 -11.97 7.35
C TYR A 83 -13.06 -12.28 8.85
N ASP A 84 -11.84 -12.39 9.40
CA ASP A 84 -11.63 -12.58 10.82
C ASP A 84 -11.98 -11.30 11.61
N LYS A 85 -13.26 -11.15 11.95
CA LYS A 85 -13.80 -10.02 12.70
C LYS A 85 -13.20 -9.92 14.11
N CYS A 86 -12.76 -11.02 14.70
CA CYS A 86 -12.16 -11.00 16.03
C CYS A 86 -10.70 -10.54 16.01
N GLU A 87 -10.06 -10.61 14.84
CA GLU A 87 -8.79 -9.96 14.55
C GLU A 87 -8.94 -8.65 13.75
N GLY A 88 -10.11 -8.01 13.84
CA GLY A 88 -10.37 -6.68 13.29
C GLY A 88 -10.69 -6.63 11.79
N GLY A 89 -10.65 -7.77 11.10
CA GLY A 89 -10.97 -7.92 9.68
C GLY A 89 -10.32 -6.84 8.80
N ILE A 90 -11.05 -6.45 7.75
CA ILE A 90 -10.57 -5.47 6.77
C ILE A 90 -10.29 -4.07 7.34
N ASP A 91 -11.04 -3.62 8.36
CA ASP A 91 -10.88 -2.28 8.93
C ASP A 91 -9.50 -2.12 9.58
N SER A 92 -9.07 -3.14 10.32
CA SER A 92 -7.76 -3.14 10.97
C SER A 92 -6.59 -3.10 9.98
N ILE A 93 -6.76 -3.74 8.81
CA ILE A 93 -5.79 -3.74 7.72
C ILE A 93 -5.68 -2.34 7.12
N PHE A 94 -6.81 -1.68 6.83
CA PHE A 94 -6.80 -0.30 6.31
C PHE A 94 -6.13 0.68 7.27
N ARG A 95 -6.42 0.59 8.58
CA ARG A 95 -5.74 1.40 9.59
C ARG A 95 -4.23 1.14 9.60
N GLY A 96 -3.85 -0.13 9.46
CA GLY A 96 -2.48 -0.58 9.18
C GLY A 96 -1.80 0.18 8.05
N LEU A 97 -2.42 0.14 6.87
CA LEU A 97 -1.88 0.75 5.66
C LEU A 97 -1.79 2.29 5.74
N VAL A 98 -2.70 2.93 6.46
CA VAL A 98 -2.69 4.40 6.63
C VAL A 98 -1.69 4.84 7.70
N LYS A 99 -1.52 4.07 8.78
CA LYS A 99 -0.65 4.43 9.91
C LYS A 99 0.80 3.97 9.70
N GLY A 100 1.01 2.88 8.98
CA GLY A 100 2.32 2.33 8.70
C GLY A 100 3.14 3.19 7.73
N ALA A 101 4.43 3.34 8.00
CA ALA A 101 5.36 3.83 6.98
C ALA A 101 5.46 2.79 5.86
N ALA A 102 5.84 3.19 4.65
CA ALA A 102 6.22 2.23 3.60
C ALA A 102 7.62 1.63 3.88
N GLY A 103 7.97 0.56 3.17
CA GLY A 103 9.35 0.09 3.07
C GLY A 103 10.27 1.16 2.47
N LYS A 104 11.58 0.98 2.66
CA LYS A 104 12.55 1.93 2.13
C LYS A 104 12.60 1.81 0.60
N ALA A 105 12.54 2.94 -0.08
CA ALA A 105 12.74 2.98 -1.53
C ALA A 105 14.21 2.66 -1.85
N ASP A 106 14.46 1.40 -2.19
CA ASP A 106 15.77 0.92 -2.61
C ASP A 106 15.75 0.82 -4.14
N GLY A 107 16.15 1.92 -4.80
CA GLY A 107 16.25 2.06 -6.25
C GLY A 107 17.69 2.30 -6.67
#